data_AF-A0A0Q4S1W8-F1
#
_entry.id   AF-A0A0Q4S1W8-F1
#
_cell.length_a   1.000
_cell.length_b   1.000
_cell.length_c   1.000
_cell.angle_alpha   90.00
_cell.angle_beta   90.00
_cell.angle_gamma   90.00
#
_symmetry.space_group_name_H-M   'P 1'
#
loop_
_entity.id
_entity.type
_entity.pdbx_description
1 polymer ?
#
loop_
_entity_poly.entity_id
_entity_poly.type
_entity_poly.pdbx_seq_one_letter_code
_entity_poly.pdbx_strand_id
1 'polypeptide(L)'
;MGQVINSSIKSASTGSTYAIQVYLPPGYAGGTAQLPVIYATEGDAPYGAATPGTGGSSRSRFDTFKESMQRRGTAAILVGIGGTAWRNTDFLQPGASKYLDFIVKELAPAVESQYRADPKRRALSGLSHGGYFVIAALVLEAQAGRSPSFSHYLSTEVSVGEHSGPAGLLAFEKTIDGKPLPTTLFIAGAQNGNHPLLGIPLYNQMAAQTLPGLVLIKAEYSTSHVGADVPAFEEALRRFYS
;
A
#
# COMPACT_ATOMS: atom_id res chain seq x y z
N MET A 1 13.07 -6.60 -21.76
CA MET A 1 12.30 -5.51 -21.11
C MET A 1 11.26 -6.14 -20.20
N GLY A 2 10.76 -5.44 -19.17
CA GLY A 2 9.66 -5.95 -18.35
C GLY A 2 8.34 -5.93 -19.13
N GLN A 3 7.33 -6.66 -18.64
CA GLN A 3 6.02 -6.80 -19.29
C GLN A 3 4.93 -6.23 -18.41
N VAL A 4 3.96 -5.51 -19.00
CA VAL A 4 2.74 -5.08 -18.32
C VAL A 4 1.56 -5.86 -18.88
N ILE A 5 0.74 -6.42 -18.00
CA ILE A 5 -0.51 -7.11 -18.31
C ILE A 5 -1.64 -6.30 -17.68
N ASN A 6 -2.66 -5.95 -18.47
CA ASN A 6 -3.85 -5.28 -17.99
C ASN A 6 -5.01 -6.27 -17.99
N SER A 7 -5.79 -6.28 -16.93
CA SER A 7 -7.01 -7.08 -16.78
C SER A 7 -8.03 -6.32 -15.93
N SER A 8 -9.16 -6.95 -15.67
CA SER A 8 -10.10 -6.49 -14.66
C SER A 8 -10.61 -7.66 -13.84
N ILE A 9 -11.07 -7.37 -12.63
CA ILE A 9 -11.67 -8.34 -11.72
C ILE A 9 -12.96 -7.75 -11.16
N LYS A 10 -14.07 -8.48 -11.33
CA LYS A 10 -15.34 -8.16 -10.66
C LYS A 10 -15.30 -8.80 -9.29
N SER A 11 -15.29 -7.98 -8.25
CA SER A 11 -15.21 -8.47 -6.88
C SER A 11 -16.56 -8.94 -6.36
N ALA A 12 -16.57 -10.11 -5.73
CA ALA A 12 -17.74 -10.57 -4.99
C ALA A 12 -17.88 -9.85 -3.64
N SER A 13 -16.74 -9.54 -2.99
CA SER A 13 -16.68 -8.88 -1.69
C SER A 13 -17.19 -7.44 -1.73
N THR A 14 -16.80 -6.66 -2.74
CA THR A 14 -17.20 -5.25 -2.85
C THR A 14 -18.36 -5.02 -3.83
N GLY A 15 -18.58 -5.94 -4.78
CA GLY A 15 -19.53 -5.79 -5.88
C GLY A 15 -19.01 -4.92 -7.04
N SER A 16 -17.88 -4.22 -6.85
CA SER A 16 -17.24 -3.35 -7.85
C SER A 16 -16.38 -4.14 -8.83
N THR A 17 -16.06 -3.53 -9.97
CA THR A 17 -15.05 -4.05 -10.91
C THR A 17 -13.82 -3.17 -10.86
N TYR A 18 -12.66 -3.79 -10.62
CA TYR A 18 -11.37 -3.12 -10.53
C TYR A 18 -10.54 -3.39 -11.77
N ALA A 19 -9.98 -2.34 -12.37
CA ALA A 19 -8.92 -2.49 -13.35
C ALA A 19 -7.63 -2.91 -12.62
N ILE A 20 -6.95 -3.93 -13.12
CA ILE A 20 -5.73 -4.47 -12.53
C ILE A 20 -4.59 -4.36 -13.54
N GLN A 21 -3.47 -3.82 -13.10
CA GLN A 21 -2.25 -3.76 -13.89
C GLN A 21 -1.17 -4.60 -13.20
N VAL A 22 -0.57 -5.54 -13.90
CA VAL A 22 0.51 -6.39 -13.39
C VAL A 22 1.78 -6.11 -14.17
N TYR A 23 2.83 -5.67 -13.48
CA TYR A 23 4.17 -5.55 -14.05
C TYR A 23 5.04 -6.74 -13.63
N LEU A 24 5.60 -7.41 -14.63
CA LEU A 24 6.58 -8.47 -14.49
C LEU A 24 7.98 -7.92 -14.83
N PRO A 25 8.99 -8.10 -13.95
CA PRO A 25 10.31 -7.54 -14.16
C PRO A 25 11.05 -8.23 -15.33
N PRO A 26 12.10 -7.60 -15.90
CA PRO A 26 12.94 -8.22 -16.91
C PRO A 26 13.47 -9.59 -16.45
N GLY A 27 13.55 -10.55 -17.38
CA GLY A 27 14.02 -11.91 -17.07
C GLY A 27 12.96 -12.82 -16.43
N TYR A 28 11.77 -12.30 -16.08
CA TYR A 28 10.71 -13.12 -15.50
C TYR A 28 10.36 -14.32 -16.39
N ALA A 29 10.11 -14.15 -17.69
CA ALA A 29 9.67 -15.26 -18.56
C ALA A 29 10.64 -16.46 -18.59
N GLY A 30 11.96 -16.20 -18.50
CA GLY A 30 12.99 -17.25 -18.50
C GLY A 30 13.37 -17.77 -17.11
N GLY A 31 12.85 -17.18 -16.04
CA GLY A 31 13.15 -17.55 -14.67
C GLY A 31 12.11 -18.48 -14.05
N THR A 32 12.50 -19.19 -12.99
CA THR A 32 11.63 -20.10 -12.22
C THR A 32 11.39 -19.64 -10.79
N ALA A 33 12.09 -18.60 -10.33
CA ALA A 33 11.95 -18.08 -8.98
C ALA A 33 10.54 -17.51 -8.72
N GLN A 34 10.03 -17.76 -7.52
CA GLN A 34 8.92 -16.98 -6.98
C GLN A 34 9.44 -15.62 -6.53
N LEU A 35 8.72 -14.57 -6.92
CA LEU A 35 9.08 -13.19 -6.67
C LEU A 35 8.17 -12.60 -5.59
N PRO A 36 8.67 -11.63 -4.82
CA PRO A 36 7.81 -10.77 -4.01
C PRO A 36 6.78 -10.05 -4.87
N VAL A 37 5.65 -9.70 -4.25
CA VAL A 37 4.57 -8.97 -4.91
C VAL A 37 4.19 -7.73 -4.11
N ILE A 38 4.05 -6.61 -4.81
CA ILE A 38 3.63 -5.33 -4.24
C ILE A 38 2.24 -4.98 -4.78
N TYR A 39 1.25 -4.89 -3.91
CA TYR A 39 -0.08 -4.40 -4.22
C TYR A 39 -0.14 -2.90 -3.91
N ALA A 40 -0.25 -2.07 -4.94
CA ALA A 40 -0.38 -0.63 -4.83
C ALA A 40 -1.85 -0.24 -5.07
N THR A 41 -2.50 0.32 -4.06
CA THR A 41 -3.84 0.90 -4.22
C THR A 41 -3.79 2.11 -5.16
N GLU A 42 -4.91 2.46 -5.77
CA GLU A 42 -5.01 3.64 -6.64
C GLU A 42 -3.96 3.63 -7.77
N GLY A 43 -3.71 2.46 -8.36
CA GLY A 43 -2.73 2.30 -9.44
C GLY A 43 -3.06 3.17 -10.67
N ASP A 44 -4.35 3.49 -10.86
CA ASP A 44 -4.91 4.35 -11.90
C ASP A 44 -4.90 5.85 -11.54
N ALA A 45 -4.57 6.24 -10.31
CA ALA A 45 -4.54 7.63 -9.92
C ALA A 45 -3.49 8.40 -10.73
N PRO A 46 -3.82 9.58 -11.28
CA PRO A 46 -2.85 10.42 -11.97
C PRO A 46 -1.80 10.90 -10.96
N TYR A 47 -0.53 10.75 -11.32
CA TYR A 47 0.60 11.07 -10.47
C TYR A 47 1.41 12.22 -11.09
N GLY A 48 1.72 13.26 -10.31
CA GLY A 48 2.55 14.40 -10.77
C GLY A 48 1.79 15.66 -11.22
N ALA A 49 0.49 15.79 -10.97
CA ALA A 49 -0.28 17.01 -11.27
C ALA A 49 -0.36 18.00 -10.08
N ALA A 50 0.77 18.26 -9.40
CA ALA A 50 0.84 19.23 -8.30
C ALA A 50 1.71 20.46 -8.62
N THR A 51 2.21 20.61 -9.85
CA THR A 51 2.86 21.85 -10.30
C THR A 51 1.89 22.64 -11.18
N PRO A 52 1.36 23.78 -10.71
CA PRO A 52 0.62 24.69 -11.59
C PRO A 52 1.50 25.07 -12.78
N GLY A 53 1.00 24.84 -14.00
CA GLY A 53 1.68 25.23 -15.24
C GLY A 53 2.42 24.12 -16.01
N THR A 54 2.49 22.88 -15.52
CA THR A 54 3.20 21.79 -16.25
C THR A 54 2.33 20.93 -17.16
N GLY A 55 1.02 21.21 -17.27
CA GLY A 55 0.09 20.28 -17.93
C GLY A 55 -0.07 19.00 -17.10
N GLY A 56 -1.29 18.45 -17.03
CA GLY A 56 -1.53 17.23 -16.27
C GLY A 56 -0.62 16.11 -16.75
N SER A 57 0.14 15.50 -15.83
CA SER A 57 0.88 14.28 -16.12
C SER A 57 -0.09 13.18 -16.57
N SER A 58 0.11 12.61 -17.74
CA SER A 58 -0.62 11.42 -18.23
C SER A 58 -0.18 10.12 -17.52
N ARG A 59 0.74 10.22 -16.55
CA ARG A 59 1.36 9.09 -15.87
C ARG A 59 0.56 8.71 -14.62
N SER A 60 0.26 7.43 -14.44
CA SER A 60 -0.41 6.93 -13.24
C SER A 60 0.57 6.64 -12.09
N ARG A 61 0.04 6.39 -10.90
CA ARG A 61 0.81 5.88 -9.75
C ARG A 61 1.51 4.57 -10.11
N PHE A 62 0.81 3.65 -10.79
CA PHE A 62 1.40 2.39 -11.26
C PHE A 62 2.60 2.62 -12.19
N ASP A 63 2.46 3.51 -13.19
CA ASP A 63 3.55 3.79 -14.12
C ASP A 63 4.77 4.38 -13.41
N THR A 64 4.53 5.26 -12.43
CA THR A 64 5.59 5.88 -11.65
C THR A 64 6.35 4.87 -10.78
N PHE A 65 5.63 3.95 -10.12
CA PHE A 65 6.24 2.88 -9.33
C PHE A 65 7.00 1.88 -10.21
N LYS A 66 6.41 1.47 -11.34
CA LYS A 66 7.04 0.62 -12.35
C LYS A 66 8.37 1.22 -12.82
N GLU A 67 8.39 2.50 -13.19
CA GLU A 67 9.62 3.18 -13.61
C GLU A 67 10.68 3.18 -12.50
N SER A 68 10.28 3.37 -11.25
CA SER A 68 11.20 3.31 -10.10
C SER A 68 11.80 1.92 -9.90
N MET A 69 10.99 0.87 -10.05
CA MET A 69 11.48 -0.51 -10.04
C MET A 69 12.40 -0.83 -11.21
N GLN A 70 12.10 -0.30 -12.40
CA GLN A 70 12.93 -0.45 -13.60
C GLN A 70 14.30 0.20 -13.43
N ARG A 71 14.34 1.45 -12.95
CA ARG A 71 15.60 2.17 -12.70
C ARG A 71 16.49 1.42 -11.70
N ARG A 72 15.89 0.83 -10.65
CA ARG A 72 16.61 0.07 -9.63
C ARG A 72 16.97 -1.36 -10.07
N GLY A 73 16.26 -1.93 -11.04
CA GLY A 73 16.37 -3.35 -11.39
C GLY A 73 15.75 -4.27 -10.32
N THR A 74 14.71 -3.82 -9.62
CA THR A 74 14.06 -4.61 -8.56
C THR A 74 13.36 -5.84 -9.13
N ALA A 75 13.74 -7.03 -8.66
CA ALA A 75 13.11 -8.30 -9.00
C ALA A 75 11.86 -8.56 -8.13
N ALA A 76 10.77 -7.84 -8.42
CA ALA A 76 9.46 -8.04 -7.79
C ALA A 76 8.32 -7.80 -8.80
N ILE A 77 7.17 -8.40 -8.53
CA ILE A 77 5.93 -8.16 -9.26
C ILE A 77 5.25 -6.92 -8.65
N LEU A 78 4.78 -6.00 -9.50
CA LEU A 78 3.96 -4.86 -9.06
C LEU A 78 2.54 -5.05 -9.59
N VAL A 79 1.57 -4.95 -8.69
CA VAL A 79 0.13 -5.01 -8.96
C VAL A 79 -0.48 -3.65 -8.64
N GLY A 80 -0.83 -2.90 -9.66
CA GLY A 80 -1.64 -1.67 -9.53
C GLY A 80 -3.12 -2.03 -9.45
N ILE A 81 -3.77 -1.61 -8.38
CA ILE A 81 -5.21 -1.80 -8.18
C ILE A 81 -5.89 -0.48 -8.52
N GLY A 82 -6.61 -0.43 -9.64
CA GLY A 82 -7.41 0.73 -10.03
C GLY A 82 -8.63 0.93 -9.14
N GLY A 83 -9.52 1.83 -9.54
CA GLY A 83 -10.73 2.14 -8.76
C GLY A 83 -10.54 3.31 -7.81
N THR A 84 -9.67 4.27 -8.15
CA THR A 84 -9.53 5.54 -7.41
C THR A 84 -10.88 6.24 -7.19
N ALA A 85 -11.84 6.06 -8.12
CA ALA A 85 -13.21 6.58 -7.99
C ALA A 85 -13.99 6.04 -6.76
N TRP A 86 -13.64 4.84 -6.27
CA TRP A 86 -14.31 4.18 -5.15
C TRP A 86 -13.60 4.42 -3.81
N ARG A 87 -12.49 5.17 -3.79
CA ARG A 87 -11.62 5.27 -2.60
C ARG A 87 -12.32 5.76 -1.34
N ASN A 88 -13.32 6.64 -1.46
CA ASN A 88 -14.09 7.15 -0.32
C ASN A 88 -15.07 6.12 0.26
N THR A 89 -15.29 5.02 -0.45
CA THR A 89 -16.09 3.87 0.00
C THR A 89 -15.17 2.72 0.40
N ASP A 90 -14.22 2.37 -0.47
CA ASP A 90 -13.38 1.18 -0.33
C ASP A 90 -12.34 1.30 0.77
N PHE A 91 -11.85 2.50 1.08
CA PHE A 91 -10.80 2.69 2.09
C PHE A 91 -11.35 2.99 3.49
N LEU A 92 -12.66 3.22 3.62
CA LEU A 92 -13.32 3.63 4.86
C LEU A 92 -14.27 2.54 5.37
N GLN A 93 -14.51 2.46 6.69
CA GLN A 93 -15.49 1.49 7.20
C GLN A 93 -16.94 1.82 6.76
N PRO A 94 -17.77 0.80 6.45
CA PRO A 94 -17.49 -0.65 6.49
C PRO A 94 -16.82 -1.20 5.20
N GLY A 95 -16.59 -0.37 4.19
CA GLY A 95 -16.02 -0.77 2.89
C GLY A 95 -14.58 -1.28 2.97
N ALA A 96 -13.75 -0.73 3.87
CA ALA A 96 -12.38 -1.19 4.11
C ALA A 96 -12.28 -2.69 4.41
N SER A 97 -13.23 -3.24 5.18
CA SER A 97 -13.26 -4.69 5.43
C SER A 97 -13.52 -5.50 4.15
N LYS A 98 -14.47 -5.04 3.31
CA LYS A 98 -14.80 -5.68 2.04
C LYS A 98 -13.67 -5.54 1.01
N TYR A 99 -13.01 -4.39 0.97
CA TYR A 99 -11.90 -4.15 0.07
C TYR A 99 -10.66 -4.94 0.47
N LEU A 100 -10.40 -5.08 1.78
CA LEU A 100 -9.39 -6.01 2.28
C LEU A 100 -9.70 -7.45 1.85
N ASP A 101 -10.94 -7.90 2.03
CA ASP A 101 -11.39 -9.23 1.60
C ASP A 101 -11.21 -9.44 0.09
N PHE A 102 -11.55 -8.45 -0.73
CA PHE A 102 -11.25 -8.45 -2.15
C PHE A 102 -9.76 -8.68 -2.42
N ILE A 103 -8.87 -7.90 -1.78
CA ILE A 103 -7.43 -8.03 -2.04
C ILE A 103 -6.92 -9.41 -1.61
N VAL A 104 -7.27 -9.88 -0.41
CA VAL A 104 -6.64 -11.07 0.19
C VAL A 104 -7.30 -12.39 -0.21
N LYS A 105 -8.59 -12.39 -0.53
CA LYS A 105 -9.37 -13.60 -0.86
C LYS A 105 -9.63 -13.76 -2.36
N GLU A 106 -9.52 -12.70 -3.15
CA GLU A 106 -9.84 -12.73 -4.59
C GLU A 106 -8.62 -12.35 -5.43
N LEU A 107 -8.09 -11.14 -5.27
CA LEU A 107 -7.01 -10.63 -6.12
C LEU A 107 -5.68 -11.35 -5.88
N ALA A 108 -5.24 -11.48 -4.63
CA ALA A 108 -3.96 -12.10 -4.32
C ALA A 108 -3.89 -13.57 -4.76
N PRO A 109 -4.89 -14.43 -4.46
CA PRO A 109 -4.92 -15.79 -4.99
C PRO A 109 -4.94 -15.85 -6.52
N ALA A 110 -5.66 -14.95 -7.20
CA ALA A 110 -5.66 -14.89 -8.66
C ALA A 110 -4.26 -14.57 -9.22
N VAL A 111 -3.60 -13.55 -8.67
CA VAL A 111 -2.22 -13.19 -9.03
C VAL A 111 -1.25 -14.34 -8.78
N GLU A 112 -1.36 -15.03 -7.65
CA GLU A 112 -0.46 -16.14 -7.26
C GLU A 112 -0.69 -17.41 -8.08
N SER A 113 -1.90 -17.61 -8.60
CA SER A 113 -2.19 -18.73 -9.51
C SER A 113 -1.63 -18.51 -10.92
N GLN A 114 -1.56 -17.24 -11.35
CA GLN A 114 -1.19 -16.88 -12.71
C GLN A 114 0.29 -16.49 -12.83
N TYR A 115 0.85 -15.95 -11.76
CA TYR A 115 2.22 -15.47 -11.70
C TYR A 115 2.94 -16.14 -10.53
N ARG A 116 4.25 -16.33 -10.64
CA ARG A 116 5.14 -16.83 -9.59
C ARG A 116 5.34 -15.74 -8.53
N ALA A 117 4.24 -15.32 -7.90
CA ALA A 117 4.20 -14.42 -6.77
C ALA A 117 4.27 -15.27 -5.48
N ASP A 118 5.17 -14.91 -4.57
CA ASP A 118 5.33 -15.59 -3.29
C ASP A 118 4.27 -15.08 -2.29
N PRO A 119 3.31 -15.92 -1.85
CA PRO A 119 2.26 -15.51 -0.91
C PRO A 119 2.81 -15.09 0.46
N LYS A 120 4.06 -15.46 0.81
CA LYS A 120 4.72 -15.05 2.05
C LYS A 120 5.45 -13.70 1.93
N ARG A 121 5.60 -13.16 0.72
CA ARG A 121 6.35 -11.93 0.43
C ARG A 121 5.47 -10.89 -0.26
N ARG A 122 4.27 -10.72 0.28
CA ARG A 122 3.32 -9.67 -0.14
C ARG A 122 3.64 -8.35 0.55
N ALA A 123 3.48 -7.25 -0.18
CA ALA A 123 3.45 -5.91 0.37
C ALA A 123 2.19 -5.14 -0.05
N LEU A 124 1.67 -4.28 0.83
CA LEU A 124 0.55 -3.38 0.54
C LEU A 124 1.01 -1.92 0.63
N SER A 125 0.74 -1.11 -0.39
CA SER A 125 1.13 0.30 -0.46
C SER A 125 -0.05 1.22 -0.75
N GLY A 126 -0.17 2.31 0.01
CA GLY A 126 -1.20 3.32 -0.15
C GLY A 126 -0.73 4.73 0.21
N LEU A 127 -1.41 5.73 -0.38
CA LEU A 127 -1.15 7.15 -0.20
C LEU A 127 -2.40 7.87 0.33
N SER A 128 -2.28 8.78 1.30
CA SER A 128 -3.44 9.55 1.83
C SER A 128 -4.52 8.63 2.44
N HIS A 129 -5.73 8.60 1.88
CA HIS A 129 -6.75 7.61 2.25
C HIS A 129 -6.30 6.17 1.97
N GLY A 130 -5.47 5.93 0.95
CA GLY A 130 -4.82 4.63 0.77
C GLY A 130 -3.84 4.33 1.91
N GLY A 131 -3.14 5.34 2.42
CA GLY A 131 -2.27 5.23 3.59
C GLY A 131 -3.06 4.90 4.86
N TYR A 132 -4.25 5.49 5.03
CA TYR A 132 -5.21 5.09 6.07
C TYR A 132 -5.65 3.63 5.88
N PHE A 133 -6.04 3.22 4.66
CA PHE A 133 -6.44 1.85 4.40
C PHE A 133 -5.35 0.83 4.74
N VAL A 134 -4.07 1.14 4.51
CA VAL A 134 -2.95 0.29 4.93
C VAL A 134 -2.95 0.06 6.44
N ILE A 135 -3.19 1.11 7.24
CA ILE A 135 -3.32 1.00 8.70
C ILE A 135 -4.59 0.23 9.06
N ALA A 136 -5.72 0.55 8.43
CA ALA A 136 -6.99 -0.12 8.68
C ALA A 136 -6.94 -1.61 8.35
N ALA A 137 -6.30 -2.01 7.26
CA ALA A 137 -6.11 -3.42 6.90
C ALA A 137 -5.39 -4.17 8.03
N LEU A 138 -4.30 -3.60 8.53
CA LEU A 138 -3.54 -4.16 9.63
C LEU A 138 -4.38 -4.27 10.92
N VAL A 139 -5.12 -3.21 11.27
CA VAL A 139 -5.97 -3.17 12.47
C VAL A 139 -7.09 -4.19 12.38
N LEU A 140 -7.75 -4.32 11.22
CA LEU A 140 -8.87 -5.24 11.00
C LEU A 140 -8.45 -6.71 11.12
N GLU A 141 -7.28 -7.08 10.58
CA GLU A 141 -6.78 -8.45 10.71
C GLU A 141 -6.46 -8.79 12.17
N ALA A 142 -5.76 -7.89 12.88
CA ALA A 142 -5.44 -8.07 14.28
C ALA A 142 -6.71 -8.12 15.17
N GLN A 143 -7.68 -7.23 14.96
CA GLN A 143 -8.97 -7.28 15.65
C GLN A 143 -9.67 -8.63 15.45
N ALA A 144 -9.63 -9.18 14.23
CA ALA A 144 -10.16 -10.50 13.89
C ALA A 144 -9.30 -11.69 14.38
N GLY A 145 -8.17 -11.45 15.04
CA GLY A 145 -7.25 -12.49 15.50
C GLY A 145 -6.52 -13.22 14.37
N ARG A 146 -6.42 -12.60 13.18
CA ARG A 146 -5.74 -13.14 12.01
C ARG A 146 -4.29 -12.66 11.98
N SER A 147 -3.39 -13.52 11.51
CA SER A 147 -2.04 -13.07 11.15
C SER A 147 -2.09 -12.10 9.97
N PRO A 148 -1.17 -11.11 9.90
CA PRO A 148 -1.12 -10.17 8.78
C PRO A 148 -1.03 -10.88 7.43
N SER A 149 -1.89 -10.49 6.48
CA SER A 149 -1.88 -11.03 5.11
C SER A 149 -0.69 -10.53 4.29
N PHE A 150 -0.01 -9.46 4.74
CA PHE A 150 1.15 -8.89 4.09
C PHE A 150 2.37 -8.92 5.01
N SER A 151 3.53 -9.26 4.45
CA SER A 151 4.82 -9.22 5.15
C SER A 151 5.34 -7.80 5.36
N HIS A 152 4.88 -6.86 4.52
CA HIS A 152 5.27 -5.45 4.55
C HIS A 152 4.05 -4.56 4.25
N TYR A 153 3.90 -3.49 5.00
CA TYR A 153 2.89 -2.45 4.80
C TYR A 153 3.59 -1.11 4.63
N LEU A 154 3.21 -0.35 3.59
CA LEU A 154 3.72 0.99 3.31
C LEU A 154 2.57 2.00 3.37
N SER A 155 2.49 2.73 4.47
CA SER A 155 1.53 3.81 4.67
C SER A 155 2.22 5.14 4.42
N THR A 156 1.97 5.75 3.27
CA THR A 156 2.49 7.07 2.94
C THR A 156 1.43 8.14 3.20
N GLU A 157 1.80 9.19 3.95
CA GLU A 157 0.96 10.37 4.17
C GLU A 157 -0.44 10.02 4.67
N VAL A 158 -0.49 9.08 5.61
CA VAL A 158 -1.71 8.58 6.26
C VAL A 158 -2.70 9.72 6.56
N SER A 159 -3.96 9.55 6.15
CA SER A 159 -5.04 10.50 6.47
C SER A 159 -5.78 10.10 7.75
N VAL A 160 -6.70 10.95 8.20
CA VAL A 160 -7.62 10.61 9.32
C VAL A 160 -8.65 9.53 8.96
N GLY A 161 -8.72 9.09 7.70
CA GLY A 161 -9.75 8.14 7.23
C GLY A 161 -11.16 8.68 7.46
N GLU A 162 -12.05 7.84 8.00
CA GLU A 162 -13.43 8.22 8.37
C GLU A 162 -13.52 9.02 9.68
N HIS A 163 -12.41 9.24 10.38
CA HIS A 163 -12.43 9.85 11.70
C HIS A 163 -12.48 11.37 11.63
N SER A 164 -13.09 11.99 12.65
CA SER A 164 -13.20 13.45 12.77
C SER A 164 -11.88 14.17 13.00
N GLY A 165 -10.81 13.44 13.36
CA GLY A 165 -9.49 14.00 13.58
C GLY A 165 -8.45 12.95 14.03
N PRO A 166 -7.21 13.39 14.30
CA PRO A 166 -6.09 12.52 14.69
C PRO A 166 -6.41 11.59 15.88
N ALA A 167 -7.14 12.08 16.88
CA ALA A 167 -7.50 11.30 18.06
C ALA A 167 -8.35 10.07 17.73
N GLY A 168 -9.23 10.16 16.72
CA GLY A 168 -10.05 9.02 16.30
C GLY A 168 -9.23 7.94 15.60
N LEU A 169 -8.30 8.33 14.72
CA LEU A 169 -7.35 7.41 14.09
C LEU A 169 -6.50 6.68 15.13
N LEU A 170 -5.95 7.44 16.08
CA LEU A 170 -5.13 6.87 17.16
C LEU A 170 -5.95 5.95 18.07
N ALA A 171 -7.20 6.30 18.40
CA ALA A 171 -8.08 5.43 19.18
C ALA A 171 -8.42 4.12 18.44
N PHE A 172 -8.66 4.20 17.12
CA PHE A 172 -8.91 3.03 16.28
C PHE A 172 -7.68 2.11 16.22
N GLU A 173 -6.49 2.66 15.96
CA GLU A 173 -5.27 1.85 15.97
C GLU A 173 -5.00 1.24 17.35
N LYS A 174 -5.15 2.00 18.44
CA LYS A 174 -4.90 1.52 19.80
C LYS A 174 -5.72 0.29 20.21
N THR A 175 -6.82 -0.01 19.51
CA THR A 175 -7.59 -1.24 19.74
C THR A 175 -6.82 -2.53 19.50
N ILE A 176 -5.64 -2.48 18.88
CA ILE A 176 -4.78 -3.64 18.66
C ILE A 176 -3.60 -3.78 19.62
N ASP A 177 -3.49 -2.90 20.62
CA ASP A 177 -2.47 -3.05 21.66
C ASP A 177 -2.58 -4.44 22.35
N GLY A 178 -1.42 -5.07 22.56
CA GLY A 178 -1.28 -6.42 23.07
C GLY A 178 -1.45 -7.54 22.03
N LYS A 179 -1.83 -7.25 20.78
CA LYS A 179 -2.06 -8.28 19.75
C LYS A 179 -0.79 -8.58 18.95
N PRO A 180 -0.54 -9.87 18.59
CA PRO A 180 0.60 -10.23 17.75
C PRO A 180 0.46 -9.63 16.35
N LEU A 181 1.55 -9.09 15.85
CA LEU A 181 1.61 -8.39 14.57
C LEU A 181 2.94 -8.66 13.85
N PRO A 182 3.22 -9.92 13.43
CA PRO A 182 4.50 -10.33 12.83
C PRO A 182 4.64 -9.84 11.38
N THR A 183 4.85 -8.54 11.21
CA THR A 183 4.99 -7.87 9.90
C THR A 183 5.90 -6.65 10.02
N THR A 184 6.28 -6.07 8.87
CA THR A 184 6.96 -4.76 8.82
C THR A 184 5.97 -3.67 8.43
N LEU A 185 5.86 -2.61 9.24
CA LEU A 185 5.09 -1.40 8.89
C LEU A 185 6.05 -0.23 8.68
N PHE A 186 5.98 0.37 7.49
CA PHE A 186 6.69 1.58 7.13
C PHE A 186 5.70 2.75 7.03
N ILE A 187 5.79 3.66 8.00
CA ILE A 187 5.01 4.90 8.02
C ILE A 187 5.89 6.02 7.47
N ALA A 188 5.53 6.55 6.32
CA ALA A 188 6.32 7.52 5.60
C ALA A 188 5.52 8.80 5.34
N GLY A 189 6.19 9.94 5.17
CA GLY A 189 5.49 11.15 4.76
C GLY A 189 6.35 12.40 4.62
N ALA A 190 5.70 13.52 4.35
CA ALA A 190 6.31 14.81 4.09
C ALA A 190 6.29 15.73 5.31
N GLN A 191 7.32 16.57 5.46
CA GLN A 191 7.40 17.62 6.48
C GLN A 191 6.27 18.65 6.38
N ASN A 192 5.82 18.93 5.17
CA ASN A 192 4.74 19.87 4.86
C ASN A 192 3.45 19.15 4.44
N GLY A 193 3.24 17.94 4.95
CA GLY A 193 2.10 17.08 4.64
C GLY A 193 1.36 16.62 5.88
N ASN A 194 0.69 15.48 5.77
CA ASN A 194 -0.03 14.86 6.89
C ASN A 194 0.92 14.27 7.95
N HIS A 195 2.17 13.94 7.58
CA HIS A 195 3.10 13.22 8.45
C HIS A 195 3.28 13.82 9.85
N PRO A 196 3.50 15.14 10.04
CA PRO A 196 3.76 15.68 11.37
C PRO A 196 2.55 15.57 12.32
N LEU A 197 1.33 15.64 11.77
CA LEU A 197 0.09 15.61 12.54
C LEU A 197 -0.50 14.20 12.69
N LEU A 198 -0.17 13.28 11.79
CA LEU A 198 -0.79 11.95 11.75
C LEU A 198 0.26 10.83 11.77
N GLY A 199 1.19 10.82 10.82
CA GLY A 199 2.18 9.75 10.68
C GLY A 199 3.15 9.63 11.86
N ILE A 200 3.71 10.75 12.33
CA ILE A 200 4.64 10.76 13.48
C ILE A 200 3.92 10.38 14.77
N PRO A 201 2.75 10.96 15.12
CA PRO A 201 2.00 10.52 16.30
C PRO A 201 1.60 9.05 16.25
N LEU A 202 1.15 8.54 15.08
CA LEU A 202 0.80 7.13 14.91
C LEU A 202 2.00 6.22 15.14
N TYR A 203 3.16 6.54 14.54
CA TYR A 203 4.40 5.80 14.77
C TYR A 203 4.78 5.78 16.25
N ASN A 204 4.75 6.94 16.92
CA ASN A 204 5.12 7.04 18.32
C ASN A 204 4.18 6.23 19.21
N GLN A 205 2.87 6.23 18.92
CA GLN A 205 1.91 5.41 19.65
C GLN A 205 2.18 3.92 19.46
N MET A 206 2.32 3.45 18.22
CA MET A 206 2.60 2.04 17.93
C MET A 206 3.92 1.57 18.55
N ALA A 207 4.94 2.43 18.57
CA ALA A 207 6.23 2.15 19.19
C ALA A 207 6.16 2.04 20.72
N ALA A 208 5.16 2.65 21.35
CA ALA A 208 4.93 2.59 22.80
C ALA A 208 3.99 1.44 23.22
N GLN A 209 3.35 0.77 22.25
CA GLN A 209 2.42 -0.34 22.47
C GLN A 209 3.12 -1.71 22.49
N THR A 210 2.44 -2.72 23.00
CA THR A 210 2.90 -4.11 22.93
C THR A 210 2.35 -4.75 21.67
N LEU A 211 3.14 -4.77 20.59
CA LEU A 211 2.78 -5.38 19.30
C LEU A 211 3.79 -6.46 18.91
N PRO A 212 3.70 -7.69 19.47
CA PRO A 212 4.71 -8.73 19.29
C PRO A 212 4.98 -9.06 17.81
N GLY A 213 6.24 -8.98 17.40
CA GLY A 213 6.68 -9.29 16.04
C GLY A 213 6.60 -8.11 15.05
N LEU A 214 6.08 -6.94 15.46
CA LEU A 214 6.06 -5.76 14.61
C LEU A 214 7.46 -5.19 14.43
N VAL A 215 7.87 -5.00 13.17
CA VAL A 215 9.02 -4.15 12.81
C VAL A 215 8.47 -2.81 12.32
N LEU A 216 8.72 -1.74 13.07
CA LEU A 216 8.21 -0.41 12.74
C LEU A 216 9.32 0.47 12.17
N ILE A 217 9.05 1.12 11.04
CA ILE A 217 9.97 2.00 10.33
C ILE A 217 9.27 3.34 10.08
N LYS A 218 10.01 4.44 10.20
CA LYS A 218 9.56 5.78 9.83
C LYS A 218 10.54 6.48 8.91
N ALA A 219 10.04 7.26 7.98
CA ALA A 219 10.82 8.18 7.15
C ALA A 219 10.04 9.46 6.88
N GLU A 220 10.77 10.55 6.76
CA GLU A 220 10.21 11.87 6.53
C GLU A 220 10.98 12.55 5.38
N TYR A 221 10.27 13.25 4.49
CA TYR A 221 10.83 13.87 3.29
C TYR A 221 10.48 15.35 3.20
N SER A 222 11.42 16.17 2.71
CA SER A 222 11.19 17.59 2.41
C SER A 222 10.48 17.76 1.06
N THR A 223 9.19 17.43 1.01
CA THR A 223 8.35 17.43 -0.20
C THR A 223 6.90 17.78 0.15
N SER A 224 5.97 17.61 -0.80
CA SER A 224 4.53 17.79 -0.59
C SER A 224 3.84 16.49 -0.18
N HIS A 225 2.58 16.59 0.22
CA HIS A 225 1.70 15.45 0.51
C HIS A 225 1.74 14.37 -0.58
N VAL A 226 1.54 14.74 -1.85
CA VAL A 226 1.64 13.74 -2.95
C VAL A 226 3.10 13.39 -3.24
N GLY A 227 4.01 14.36 -3.11
CA GLY A 227 5.42 14.20 -3.44
C GLY A 227 6.19 13.22 -2.56
N ALA A 228 5.64 12.78 -1.42
CA ALA A 228 6.26 11.80 -0.53
C ALA A 228 6.16 10.35 -1.03
N ASP A 229 5.24 10.04 -1.94
CA ASP A 229 4.92 8.65 -2.31
C ASP A 229 6.06 7.96 -3.08
N VAL A 230 6.67 8.64 -4.05
CA VAL A 230 7.81 8.07 -4.80
C VAL A 230 9.05 7.89 -3.93
N PRO A 231 9.53 8.88 -3.16
CA PRO A 231 10.64 8.67 -2.23
C PRO A 231 10.38 7.54 -1.23
N ALA A 232 9.16 7.47 -0.66
CA ALA A 232 8.77 6.39 0.24
C ALA A 232 8.81 5.02 -0.42
N PHE A 233 8.30 4.92 -1.65
CA PHE A 233 8.33 3.70 -2.43
C PHE A 233 9.77 3.28 -2.78
N GLU A 234 10.61 4.18 -3.28
CA GLU A 234 12.01 3.91 -3.60
C GLU A 234 12.82 3.46 -2.37
N GLU A 235 12.55 4.06 -1.22
CA GLU A 235 13.16 3.65 0.04
C GLU A 235 12.68 2.25 0.49
N ALA A 236 11.39 1.95 0.34
CA ALA A 236 10.84 0.62 0.57
C ALA A 236 11.49 -0.42 -0.37
N LEU A 237 11.68 -0.09 -1.65
CA LEU A 237 12.39 -0.95 -2.60
C LEU A 237 13.81 -1.29 -2.12
N ARG A 238 14.52 -0.29 -1.59
CA ARG A 238 15.89 -0.46 -1.07
C ARG A 238 15.93 -1.32 0.20
N ARG A 239 14.95 -1.16 1.08
CA ARG A 239 14.92 -1.83 2.40
C ARG A 239 14.41 -3.26 2.33
N PHE A 240 13.43 -3.55 1.48
CA PHE A 240 12.69 -4.82 1.52
C PHE A 240 13.03 -5.79 0.38
N TYR A 241 13.70 -5.28 -0.67
CA TYR A 241 13.93 -6.03 -1.93
C TYR A 241 15.40 -5.93 -2.39
N SER A 242 16.32 -6.14 -1.44
CA SER A 242 17.76 -6.36 -1.71
C SER A 242 18.05 -7.77 -2.15
#